data_AF-A0A952B8T2-F1
#
_entry.id   AF-A0A952B8T2-F1
#
_cell.length_a   1.000
_cell.length_b   1.000
_cell.length_c   1.000
_cell.angle_alpha   90.00
_cell.angle_beta   90.00
_cell.angle_gamma   90.00
#
_symmetry.space_group_name_H-M   'P 1'
#
loop_
_entity.id
_entity.type
_entity.pdbx_description
1 polymer ?
#
loop_
_entity_poly.entity_id
_entity_poly.type
_entity_poly.pdbx_seq_one_letter_code
_entity_poly.pdbx_strand_id
1 'polypeptide(L)'
;MIQNYTHQKELMQARLDIKSCETMLANIISQGTSCSPFETQIIVDKAKEVFCIGEHSENGKLEVGQMIWLAVEAKEPPGKPLKECQMKRVIFTYFKPGDEEVYRLYGLEAKRKAQISRMTKGNQE
;
A
#
# COMPACT_ATOMS: atom_id res chain seq x y z
N MET A 1 48.13 -4.54 -9.37
CA MET A 1 46.90 -5.25 -9.78
C MET A 1 45.85 -4.18 -9.99
N ILE A 2 45.57 -3.78 -11.24
CA ILE A 2 44.59 -2.72 -11.53
C ILE A 2 43.22 -3.33 -11.27
N GLN A 3 42.54 -2.88 -10.22
CA GLN A 3 41.15 -3.27 -10.01
C GLN A 3 40.33 -2.73 -11.17
N ASN A 4 39.71 -3.63 -11.94
CA ASN A 4 38.82 -3.25 -13.04
C ASN A 4 37.70 -2.36 -12.50
N TYR A 5 37.41 -1.27 -13.21
CA TYR A 5 36.34 -0.32 -12.87
C TYR A 5 35.00 -1.02 -12.58
N THR A 6 34.69 -2.09 -13.32
CA THR A 6 33.53 -2.96 -13.09
C THR A 6 33.50 -3.58 -11.70
N HIS A 7 34.63 -4.12 -11.22
CA HIS A 7 34.73 -4.72 -9.89
C HIS A 7 34.54 -3.69 -8.78
N GLN A 8 35.10 -2.48 -8.95
CA GLN A 8 34.89 -1.39 -7.99
C GLN A 8 33.43 -0.94 -7.95
N LYS A 9 32.76 -0.90 -9.10
CA LYS A 9 31.33 -0.59 -9.19
C LYS A 9 30.47 -1.63 -8.48
N GLU A 10 30.76 -2.92 -8.66
CA GLU A 10 30.06 -4.02 -7.97
C GLU A 10 30.21 -3.94 -6.45
N LEU A 11 31.45 -3.73 -5.96
CA LEU A 11 31.71 -3.57 -4.53
C LEU A 11 30.99 -2.34 -3.95
N MET A 12 30.93 -1.26 -4.71
CA MET A 12 30.20 -0.06 -4.31
C MET A 12 28.69 -0.31 -4.26
N GLN A 13 28.13 -1.01 -5.25
CA GLN A 13 26.71 -1.38 -5.27
C GLN A 13 26.35 -2.26 -4.06
N ALA A 14 27.14 -3.31 -3.80
CA ALA A 14 26.93 -4.18 -2.64
C ALA A 14 26.94 -3.40 -1.31
N ARG A 15 27.80 -2.38 -1.18
CA ARG A 15 27.83 -1.51 0.02
C ARG A 15 26.60 -0.63 0.15
N LEU A 16 26.01 -0.20 -0.96
CA LEU A 16 24.76 0.58 -0.95
C LEU A 16 23.59 -0.32 -0.57
N ASP A 17 23.55 -1.54 -1.10
CA ASP A 17 22.49 -2.51 -0.81
C ASP A 17 22.44 -2.87 0.69
N ILE A 18 23.60 -3.04 1.33
CA ILE A 18 23.70 -3.26 2.79
C ILE A 18 23.10 -2.09 3.60
N LYS A 19 23.18 -0.87 3.07
CA LYS A 19 22.66 0.35 3.71
C LYS A 19 21.21 0.63 3.33
N SER A 20 20.50 -0.33 2.76
CA SER A 20 19.08 -0.20 2.47
C SER A 20 18.25 -0.32 3.76
N CYS A 21 17.08 0.34 3.75
CA CYS A 21 16.09 0.18 4.82
C CYS A 21 15.60 -1.28 4.93
N GLU A 22 15.65 -2.03 3.83
CA GLU A 22 15.23 -3.43 3.76
C GLU A 22 16.18 -4.32 4.53
N THR A 23 17.49 -4.17 4.29
CA THR A 23 18.53 -4.86 5.05
C THR A 23 18.54 -4.45 6.52
N MET A 24 18.26 -3.18 6.82
CA MET A 24 18.09 -2.72 8.20
C MET A 24 16.91 -3.42 8.89
N LEU A 25 15.73 -3.43 8.27
CA LEU A 25 14.54 -4.08 8.82
C LEU A 25 14.77 -5.59 9.01
N ALA A 26 15.44 -6.23 8.05
CA ALA A 26 15.79 -7.63 8.15
C ALA A 26 16.68 -7.90 9.38
N ASN A 27 17.75 -7.12 9.54
CA ASN A 27 18.64 -7.28 10.69
C ASN A 27 17.92 -7.09 12.03
N ILE A 28 17.00 -6.13 12.13
CA ILE A 28 16.20 -5.89 13.34
C ILE A 28 15.32 -7.11 13.67
N ILE A 29 14.62 -7.66 12.67
CA ILE A 29 13.75 -8.83 12.87
C ILE A 29 14.60 -10.04 13.28
N SER A 30 15.68 -10.36 12.57
CA SER A 30 16.52 -11.52 12.90
C SER A 30 17.10 -11.45 14.31
N GLN A 31 17.55 -10.26 14.75
CA GLN A 31 18.02 -10.04 16.13
C GLN A 31 16.92 -10.13 17.18
N GLY A 32 15.68 -9.75 16.84
CA GLY A 32 14.55 -9.71 17.77
C GLY A 32 13.75 -11.02 17.86
N THR A 33 13.74 -11.86 16.81
CA THR A 33 12.82 -13.01 16.71
C THR A 33 13.50 -14.35 16.44
N SER A 34 14.84 -14.42 16.50
CA SER A 34 15.64 -15.63 16.18
C SER A 34 15.32 -16.23 14.80
N CYS A 35 14.73 -15.45 13.89
CA CYS A 35 14.42 -15.88 12.53
C CYS A 35 15.70 -16.00 11.69
N SER A 36 15.71 -17.00 10.80
CA SER A 36 16.77 -17.15 9.81
C SER A 36 16.80 -15.98 8.83
N PRO A 37 17.92 -15.71 8.14
CA PRO A 37 18.01 -14.65 7.13
C PRO A 37 16.95 -14.81 6.01
N PHE A 38 16.62 -16.06 5.67
CA PHE A 38 15.61 -16.37 4.67
C PHE A 38 14.20 -15.98 5.12
N GLU A 39 13.77 -16.40 6.31
CA GLU A 39 12.46 -16.05 6.87
C GLU A 39 12.31 -14.53 7.01
N THR A 40 13.38 -13.90 7.47
CA THR A 40 13.45 -12.47 7.67
C THR A 40 13.24 -11.70 6.37
N GLN A 41 13.88 -12.12 5.27
CA GLN A 41 13.69 -11.49 3.97
C GLN A 41 12.22 -11.61 3.49
N ILE A 42 11.60 -12.78 3.69
CA ILE A 42 10.18 -12.98 3.37
C ILE A 42 9.30 -12.03 4.19
N ILE A 43 9.59 -11.84 5.48
CA ILE A 43 8.84 -10.91 6.34
C ILE A 43 9.00 -9.48 5.84
N VAL A 44 10.20 -9.07 5.43
CA VAL A 44 10.44 -7.74 4.85
C VAL A 44 9.63 -7.55 3.56
N ASP A 45 9.63 -8.55 2.68
CA ASP A 45 8.88 -8.47 1.43
C ASP A 45 7.36 -8.42 1.68
N LYS A 46 6.86 -9.21 2.64
CA LYS A 46 5.47 -9.13 3.09
C LYS A 46 5.14 -7.80 3.75
N ALA A 47 6.08 -7.20 4.49
CA ALA A 47 5.89 -5.88 5.05
C ALA A 47 5.77 -4.82 3.94
N LYS A 48 6.59 -4.89 2.87
CA LYS A 48 6.43 -3.99 1.71
C LYS A 48 5.08 -4.16 1.03
N GLU A 49 4.60 -5.40 0.89
CA GLU A 49 3.29 -5.71 0.31
C GLU A 49 2.13 -5.13 1.14
N VAL A 50 2.18 -5.31 2.46
CA VAL A 50 1.14 -4.85 3.39
C VAL A 50 1.16 -3.33 3.55
N PHE A 51 2.34 -2.72 3.69
CA PHE A 51 2.51 -1.29 3.92
C PHE A 51 2.66 -0.47 2.62
N CYS A 52 2.58 -1.11 1.46
CA CYS A 52 2.64 -0.44 0.15
C CYS A 52 3.93 0.37 -0.01
N ILE A 53 5.08 -0.25 0.23
CA ILE A 53 6.39 0.40 0.14
C ILE A 53 7.08 -0.02 -1.16
N GLY A 54 7.74 0.93 -1.84
CA GLY A 54 8.49 0.66 -3.07
C GLY A 54 7.59 0.27 -4.25
N GLU A 55 7.83 -0.90 -4.84
CA GLU A 55 7.08 -1.41 -6.00
C GLU A 55 5.60 -1.70 -5.70
N HIS A 56 5.29 -1.98 -4.43
CA HIS A 56 3.91 -2.17 -3.96
C HIS A 56 3.25 -0.86 -3.53
N SER A 57 3.95 0.26 -3.68
CA SER A 57 3.38 1.56 -3.35
C SER A 57 2.32 1.95 -4.37
N GLU A 58 1.15 2.32 -3.85
CA GLU A 58 0.13 3.04 -4.61
C GLU A 58 0.54 4.52 -4.81
N ASN A 59 1.77 4.88 -4.42
CA ASN A 59 2.32 6.22 -4.55
C ASN A 59 2.46 6.56 -6.05
N GLY A 60 1.56 7.43 -6.51
CA GLY A 60 1.42 7.81 -7.92
C GLY A 60 0.11 7.39 -8.59
N LYS A 61 -0.69 6.51 -7.95
CA LYS A 61 -2.02 6.11 -8.46
C LYS A 61 -3.19 6.78 -7.75
N LEU A 62 -2.99 7.34 -6.56
CA LEU A 62 -4.04 8.05 -5.84
C LEU A 62 -4.22 9.45 -6.41
N GLU A 63 -5.40 9.70 -6.97
CA GLU A 63 -5.81 11.04 -7.37
C GLU A 63 -6.26 11.88 -6.17
N VAL A 64 -6.31 13.20 -6.34
CA VAL A 64 -6.78 14.13 -5.30
C VAL A 64 -8.22 13.78 -4.91
N GLY A 65 -8.43 13.58 -3.60
CA GLY A 65 -9.73 13.20 -3.05
C GLY A 65 -9.99 11.69 -3.05
N GLN A 66 -9.01 10.88 -3.47
CA GLN A 66 -9.00 9.43 -3.23
C GLN A 66 -8.33 9.08 -1.90
N MET A 67 -8.80 8.02 -1.27
CA MET A 67 -8.22 7.44 -0.06
C MET A 67 -8.26 5.92 -0.10
N ILE A 68 -7.25 5.28 0.48
CA ILE A 68 -7.22 3.82 0.66
C ILE A 68 -8.01 3.48 1.92
N TRP A 69 -8.85 2.46 1.82
CA TRP A 69 -9.61 1.91 2.94
C TRP A 69 -9.44 0.39 3.01
N LEU A 70 -9.35 -0.14 4.23
CA LEU A 70 -9.36 -1.59 4.47
C LEU A 70 -10.80 -2.03 4.76
N ALA A 71 -11.39 -2.79 3.83
CA ALA A 71 -12.73 -3.32 3.92
C ALA A 71 -12.72 -4.84 4.04
N VAL A 72 -13.81 -5.41 4.57
CA VAL A 72 -14.06 -6.85 4.49
C VAL A 72 -14.45 -7.21 3.07
N GLU A 73 -13.93 -8.32 2.55
CA GLU A 73 -14.31 -8.81 1.22
C GLU A 73 -15.80 -9.19 1.17
N ALA A 74 -16.49 -8.77 0.11
CA ALA A 74 -17.94 -8.97 -0.05
C ALA A 74 -18.38 -10.45 -0.11
N LYS A 75 -17.45 -11.38 -0.36
CA LYS A 75 -17.71 -12.82 -0.41
C LYS A 75 -17.72 -13.49 0.96
N GLU A 76 -17.31 -12.77 2.01
CA GLU A 76 -17.28 -13.31 3.37
C GLU A 76 -18.70 -13.53 3.92
N PRO A 77 -19.00 -14.70 4.50
CA PRO A 77 -20.33 -15.01 5.00
C PRO A 77 -20.66 -14.23 6.29
N PRO A 78 -21.96 -14.01 6.57
CA PRO A 78 -22.37 -13.41 7.83
C PRO A 78 -22.02 -14.33 9.00
N GLY A 79 -21.65 -13.74 10.14
CA GLY A 79 -21.34 -14.47 11.39
C GLY A 79 -19.86 -14.87 11.55
N LYS A 80 -19.02 -14.67 10.54
CA LYS A 80 -17.56 -14.84 10.68
C LYS A 80 -16.96 -13.71 11.53
N PRO A 81 -16.12 -14.01 12.54
CA PRO A 81 -15.44 -12.98 13.31
C PRO A 81 -14.53 -12.11 12.41
N LEU A 82 -14.53 -10.78 12.62
CA LEU A 82 -13.73 -9.84 11.81
C LEU A 82 -12.24 -10.20 11.73
N LYS A 83 -11.68 -10.78 12.80
CA LYS A 83 -10.28 -11.22 12.87
C LYS A 83 -9.94 -12.34 11.87
N GLU A 84 -10.93 -13.09 11.40
CA GLU A 84 -10.79 -14.20 10.46
C GLU A 84 -11.25 -13.80 9.05
N CYS A 85 -11.92 -12.65 8.90
CA CYS A 85 -12.38 -12.15 7.61
C CYS A 85 -11.20 -11.72 6.74
N GLN A 86 -11.28 -12.03 5.45
CA GLN A 86 -10.38 -11.53 4.44
C GLN A 86 -10.58 -10.02 4.28
N MET A 87 -9.53 -9.27 4.57
CA MET A 87 -9.49 -7.82 4.38
C MET A 87 -8.98 -7.52 2.97
N LYS A 88 -9.70 -6.69 2.24
CA LYS A 88 -9.31 -6.17 0.92
C LYS A 88 -9.11 -4.66 1.02
N ARG A 89 -8.03 -4.18 0.41
CA ARG A 89 -7.82 -2.75 0.20
C ARG A 89 -8.71 -2.27 -0.95
N VAL A 90 -9.40 -1.17 -0.74
CA VAL A 90 -10.26 -0.52 -1.73
C VAL A 90 -9.91 0.96 -1.80
N ILE A 91 -9.93 1.51 -3.02
CA ILE A 91 -9.72 2.95 -3.22
C ILE A 91 -11.11 3.60 -3.27
N PHE A 92 -11.33 4.58 -2.41
CA PHE A 92 -12.54 5.40 -2.41
C PHE A 92 -12.22 6.80 -2.89
N THR A 93 -13.01 7.30 -3.84
CA THR A 93 -13.02 8.72 -4.20
C THR A 93 -14.05 9.44 -3.34
N TYR A 94 -13.60 10.15 -2.30
CA TYR A 94 -14.47 10.94 -1.42
C TYR A 94 -14.79 12.32 -2.01
N PHE A 95 -13.78 12.94 -2.63
CA PHE A 95 -13.90 14.23 -3.30
C PHE A 95 -13.47 14.09 -4.75
N LYS A 96 -14.22 14.68 -5.68
CA LYS A 96 -13.83 14.77 -7.09
C LYS A 96 -13.89 16.23 -7.56
N PRO A 97 -12.96 16.67 -8.42
CA PRO A 97 -13.12 17.90 -9.17
C PRO A 97 -14.48 17.94 -9.88
N GLY A 98 -15.28 18.98 -9.59
CA GLY A 98 -16.67 19.12 -10.07
C GLY A 98 -17.75 18.97 -8.99
N ASP A 99 -17.42 18.43 -7.81
CA ASP A 99 -18.40 18.34 -6.70
C ASP A 99 -18.86 19.73 -6.21
N GLU A 100 -18.06 20.77 -6.42
CA GLU A 100 -18.44 22.17 -6.17
C GLU A 100 -19.50 22.68 -7.14
N GLU A 101 -19.47 22.25 -8.40
CA GLU A 101 -20.50 22.61 -9.39
C GLU A 101 -21.82 21.93 -9.04
N VAL A 102 -21.78 20.65 -8.63
CA VAL A 102 -22.97 19.94 -8.15
C VAL A 102 -23.57 20.66 -6.94
N TYR A 103 -22.74 21.12 -6.02
CA TYR A 103 -23.20 21.92 -4.88
C TYR A 103 -23.83 23.25 -5.32
N ARG A 104 -23.18 23.98 -6.24
CA ARG A 104 -23.66 25.27 -6.73
C ARG A 104 -25.00 25.15 -7.48
N LEU A 105 -25.17 24.11 -8.29
CA LEU A 105 -26.35 23.94 -9.15
C LEU A 105 -27.50 23.22 -8.44
N TYR A 106 -27.22 22.26 -7.57
CA TYR A 106 -28.21 21.33 -7.01
C TYR A 106 -28.21 21.26 -5.47
N GLY A 107 -27.37 22.06 -4.81
CA GLY A 107 -27.32 22.16 -3.35
C GLY A 107 -26.60 21.00 -2.64
N LEU A 108 -26.62 21.05 -1.31
CA LEU A 108 -25.86 20.13 -0.45
C LEU A 108 -26.32 18.67 -0.55
N GLU A 109 -27.62 18.44 -0.67
CA GLU A 109 -28.17 17.08 -0.71
C GLU A 109 -27.73 16.33 -1.97
N ALA A 110 -27.76 16.99 -3.12
CA ALA A 110 -27.31 16.41 -4.38
C ALA A 110 -25.83 16.05 -4.35
N LYS A 111 -24.98 16.95 -3.81
CA LYS A 111 -23.56 16.66 -3.58
C LYS A 111 -23.36 15.43 -2.70
N ARG A 112 -24.06 15.35 -1.55
CA ARG A 112 -23.95 14.20 -0.64
C ARG A 112 -24.36 12.89 -1.30
N LYS A 113 -25.48 12.88 -2.04
CA LYS A 113 -25.94 11.68 -2.78
C LYS A 113 -24.92 11.24 -3.83
N ALA A 114 -24.32 12.19 -4.56
CA ALA A 114 -23.28 11.89 -5.54
C ALA A 114 -22.02 11.29 -4.88
N GLN A 115 -21.58 11.82 -3.73
CA GLN A 115 -20.46 11.28 -2.95
C GLN A 115 -20.75 9.86 -2.45
N ILE A 116 -21.91 9.66 -1.79
CA ILE A 116 -22.30 8.33 -1.27
C ILE A 116 -22.40 7.31 -2.42
N SER A 117 -23.09 7.66 -3.51
CA SER A 117 -23.25 6.75 -4.65
C SER A 117 -21.92 6.33 -5.26
N ARG A 118 -20.92 7.21 -5.23
CA ARG A 118 -19.58 6.92 -5.75
C ARG A 118 -18.82 5.98 -4.84
N MET A 119 -18.85 6.24 -3.52
CA MET A 119 -18.21 5.38 -2.52
C MET A 119 -18.83 3.98 -2.53
N THR A 120 -20.14 3.85 -2.71
CA THR A 120 -20.84 2.56 -2.74
C THR A 120 -20.63 1.78 -4.05
N LYS A 121 -20.36 2.46 -5.16
CA LYS A 121 -20.07 1.82 -6.46
C LYS A 121 -18.58 1.50 -6.63
N GLY A 122 -17.72 2.06 -5.79
CA GLY A 122 -16.26 1.92 -5.91
C GLY A 122 -15.80 0.48 -5.73
N ASN A 123 -15.13 -0.03 -6.77
CA ASN A 123 -14.40 -1.30 -6.88
C ASN A 123 -15.22 -2.52 -7.35
N GLN A 124 -15.79 -2.43 -8.56
CA GLN A 124 -16.23 -3.58 -9.37
C GLN A 124 -15.16 -4.11 -10.34
N GLU A 125 -13.89 -3.76 -10.17
CA GLU A 125 -12.76 -4.39 -10.87
C GLU A 125 -11.92 -5.28 -9.92
#